data_AF-A0A847J1B2-F1
#
_entry.id   AF-A0A847J1B2-F1
#
_cell.length_a   1.000
_cell.length_b   1.000
_cell.length_c   1.000
_cell.angle_alpha   90.00
_cell.angle_beta   90.00
_cell.angle_gamma   90.00
#
_symmetry.space_group_name_H-M   'P 1'
#
loop_
_entity.id
_entity.type
_entity.pdbx_description
1 polymer ?
#
loop_
_entity_poly.entity_id
_entity_poly.type
_entity_poly.pdbx_seq_one_letter_code
_entity_poly.pdbx_strand_id
1 'polypeptide(L)' 'VNNLFQDVNWVVTDAKGRYVMEGRLADSHQIDLRTQPKGVYFIKFTGDNVLCIKKLVLR' A
#
# COMPACT_ATOMS: atom_id res chain seq x y z
N VAL A 1 -2.23 18.17 -18.57
CA VAL A 1 -2.75 16.90 -18.01
C VAL A 1 -2.28 16.84 -16.56
N ASN A 2 -3.16 17.08 -15.59
CA ASN A 2 -2.80 16.95 -14.17
C ASN A 2 -2.59 15.47 -13.89
N ASN A 3 -1.34 15.11 -13.60
CA ASN A 3 -0.92 13.72 -13.47
C ASN A 3 -1.31 13.23 -12.06
N LEU A 4 -2.61 12.93 -11.86
CA LEU A 4 -3.24 12.61 -10.56
C LEU A 4 -2.51 11.51 -9.75
N PHE A 5 -1.67 10.69 -10.40
CA PHE A 5 -0.98 9.56 -9.79
C PHE A 5 0.45 9.88 -9.32
N GLN A 6 1.03 11.05 -9.66
CA GLN A 6 2.41 11.36 -9.26
C GLN A 6 2.58 11.63 -7.76
N ASP A 7 1.51 12.09 -7.10
CA ASP A 7 1.54 12.42 -5.67
C ASP A 7 0.89 11.35 -4.79
N VAL A 8 0.57 10.18 -5.36
CA VAL A 8 -0.02 9.08 -4.60
C VAL A 8 1.09 8.20 -4.04
N ASN A 9 1.13 8.10 -2.73
CA ASN A 9 1.92 7.10 -2.00
C ASN A 9 1.03 5.92 -1.61
N TRP A 10 1.65 4.78 -1.34
CA TRP A 10 1.01 3.62 -0.74
C TRP A 10 1.81 3.14 0.46
N VAL A 11 1.11 2.63 1.47
CA VAL A 11 1.69 2.03 2.67
C VAL A 11 1.01 0.70 2.94
N VAL A 12 1.79 -0.34 3.22
CA VAL A 12 1.32 -1.65 3.66
C VAL A 12 1.51 -1.78 5.16
N THR A 13 0.43 -2.19 5.83
CA THR A 13 0.44 -2.56 7.25
C THR A 13 -0.14 -3.96 7.43
N ASP A 14 0.26 -4.65 8.49
CA ASP A 14 -0.38 -5.89 8.89
C ASP A 14 -1.72 -5.65 9.62
N ALA A 15 -2.42 -6.73 9.99
CA ALA A 15 -3.71 -6.66 10.69
C ALA A 15 -3.67 -5.91 12.04
N LYS A 16 -2.50 -5.77 12.66
CA LYS A 16 -2.30 -5.04 13.92
C LYS A 16 -1.92 -3.57 13.67
N GLY A 17 -1.89 -3.13 12.41
CA GLY A 17 -1.45 -1.81 12.01
C GLY A 17 0.06 -1.62 12.04
N ARG A 18 0.85 -2.71 12.16
CA ARG A 18 2.31 -2.61 12.14
C ARG A 18 2.77 -2.36 10.70
N TYR A 19 3.67 -1.40 10.54
CA TYR A 19 4.27 -1.06 9.26
C TYR A 19 5.00 -2.25 8.65
N VAL A 20 4.83 -2.43 7.34
CA VAL A 20 5.54 -3.44 6.54
C VAL A 20 6.44 -2.77 5.52
N MET A 21 5.86 -1.92 4.66
CA MET A 21 6.59 -1.20 3.60
C MET A 21 5.75 -0.06 3.02
N GLU A 22 6.38 0.83 2.27
CA GLU A 22 5.73 1.92 1.53
C GLU A 22 6.43 2.21 0.20
N GLY A 23 5.80 3.03 -0.62
CA GLY A 23 6.37 3.54 -1.85
C GLY A 23 5.49 4.58 -2.51
N ARG A 24 5.97 5.13 -3.63
CA ARG A 24 5.19 6.02 -4.48
C ARG A 24 4.54 5.17 -5.58
N LEU A 25 3.27 5.43 -5.85
CA LEU A 25 2.52 4.73 -6.90
C LEU A 25 3.13 4.99 -8.29
N ALA A 26 3.72 6.18 -8.49
CA ALA A 26 4.45 6.52 -9.71
C ALA A 26 5.67 5.62 -9.95
N ASP A 27 6.33 5.15 -8.89
CA ASP A 27 7.59 4.41 -8.96
C ASP A 27 7.37 2.88 -8.92
N SER A 28 6.28 2.43 -8.30
CA SER A 28 6.02 1.01 -8.09
C SER A 28 4.54 0.66 -8.28
N HIS A 29 4.31 -0.26 -9.22
CA HIS A 29 2.99 -0.84 -9.53
C HIS A 29 2.83 -2.26 -8.98
N GLN A 30 3.92 -2.87 -8.52
CA GLN A 30 3.94 -4.24 -8.01
C GLN A 30 4.88 -4.34 -6.81
N ILE A 31 4.41 -5.01 -5.77
CA ILE A 31 5.14 -5.21 -4.51
C ILE A 31 5.25 -6.71 -4.22
N ASP A 32 6.38 -7.13 -3.66
CA ASP A 32 6.60 -8.51 -3.25
C ASP A 32 6.35 -8.67 -1.75
N LEU A 33 5.34 -9.47 -1.40
CA LEU A 33 4.98 -9.80 -0.03
C LEU A 33 5.20 -11.28 0.29
N ARG A 34 5.88 -12.05 -0.57
CA ARG A 34 6.06 -13.50 -0.39
C ARG A 34 6.84 -13.88 0.86
N THR A 35 7.70 -12.98 1.35
CA THR A 35 8.47 -13.18 2.59
C THR A 35 7.69 -12.81 3.85
N GLN A 36 6.52 -12.17 3.70
CA GLN A 36 5.70 -11.75 4.82
C GLN A 36 4.87 -12.93 5.35
N PRO A 37 4.62 -13.01 6.67
CA PRO A 37 3.78 -14.05 7.24
C PRO A 37 2.38 -14.08 6.60
N LYS A 38 1.80 -15.28 6.49
CA LYS A 38 0.39 -15.43 6.11
C LYS A 38 -0.51 -14.63 7.05
N GLY A 39 -1.53 -14.00 6.51
CA GLY A 39 -2.41 -13.14 7.30
C GLY A 39 -3.11 -12.06 6.48
N VAL A 40 -3.75 -11.16 7.22
CA VAL A 40 -4.44 -9.99 6.65
C VAL A 40 -3.49 -8.80 6.66
N TYR A 41 -3.46 -8.08 5.55
CA TYR A 41 -2.72 -6.84 5.35
C TYR A 41 -3.65 -5.76 4.80
N PHE A 42 -3.26 -4.51 4.98
CA PHE A 42 -3.95 -3.36 4.45
C PHE A 42 -3.00 -2.50 3.63
N ILE A 43 -3.39 -2.19 2.41
CA ILE A 43 -2.70 -1.25 1.53
C ILE A 43 -3.48 0.05 1.56
N LYS A 44 -2.88 1.10 2.11
CA LYS A 44 -3.46 2.44 2.20
C LYS A 44 -2.83 3.32 1.14
N PHE A 45 -3.65 3.91 0.26
CA PHE A 45 -3.21 4.89 -0.74
C PHE A 45 -3.49 6.30 -0.24
N THR A 46 -2.48 7.17 -0.29
CA THR A 46 -2.53 8.54 0.24
C THR A 46 -1.94 9.54 -0.74
N GLY A 47 -2.66 10.62 -1.00
CA GLY A 47 -2.08 11.89 -1.48
C GLY A 47 -2.14 12.91 -0.34
N ASP A 48 -2.69 14.10 -0.60
CA ASP A 48 -3.02 15.08 0.45
C ASP A 48 -4.00 14.53 1.50
N ASN A 49 -4.82 13.55 1.10
CA ASN A 49 -5.74 12.82 1.96
C ASN A 49 -5.62 11.31 1.74
N VAL A 50 -6.26 10.53 2.61
CA VAL A 50 -6.44 9.09 2.37
C VAL A 50 -7.41 8.89 1.21
N LEU A 51 -6.92 8.26 0.15
CA LEU A 51 -7.70 8.04 -1.07
C LEU A 51 -8.50 6.74 -0.98
N CYS A 52 -7.84 5.63 -0.63
CA CYS A 52 -8.52 4.38 -0.36
C CYS A 52 -7.67 3.44 0.49
N ILE A 53 -8.34 2.43 1.07
CA ILE A 53 -7.69 1.33 1.77
C ILE A 53 -8.18 0.02 1.14
N LYS A 54 -7.25 -0.87 0.84
CA LYS A 54 -7.52 -2.21 0.30
C LYS A 54 -7.08 -3.26 1.29
N LYS A 55 -7.93 -4.27 1.53
CA LYS A 55 -7.58 -5.45 2.32
C LYS A 55 -6.96 -6.51 1.41
N LEU A 56 -5.85 -7.08 1.82
CA LEU A 56 -5.16 -8.19 1.17
C LEU A 56 -5.07 -9.37 2.14
N VAL A 57 -5.26 -10.60 1.63
CA VAL A 57 -5.11 -11.82 2.42
C VAL A 57 -4.02 -12.68 1.79
N LEU A 58 -2.90 -12.85 2.50
CA LEU A 58 -1.84 -13.77 2.12
C LEU A 58 -2.14 -15.16 2.69
N ARG A 59 -2.13 -16.18 1.82
CA ARG A 59 -2.57 -17.55 2.13
C ARG A 59 -1.44 -18.57 2.06
#